data_AF-A0A0R1MIQ9-F1
#
_entry.id   AF-A0A0R1MIQ9-F1
#
_cell.length_a   1.000
_cell.length_b   1.000
_cell.length_c   1.000
_cell.angle_alpha   90.00
_cell.angle_beta   90.00
_cell.angle_gamma   90.00
#
_symmetry.space_group_name_H-M   'P 1'
#
loop_
_entity.id
_entity.type
_entity.pdbx_description
1 polymer ?
#
loop_
_entity_poly.entity_id
_entity_poly.type
_entity_poly.pdbx_seq_one_letter_code
_entity_poly.pdbx_strand_id
1 'polypeptide(L)'
;MPSKESLLYFFSRTQSRRPAVIRQVLLNKRTVSNLFWGMQYHLLEWLGTAPQLNAGAFDNFITQLKAENFLQEKPAGLLLTEIGLKEKENYEHIHYRPKNPEFFQKLDEKMWGDVLQLLIQVGSELSYCNKRYYVSATSYKAQFYFKRWFQQNKSAGLSKTIKKNLLSFLAGKLQEEADIFAASFNGHGVIAKTAVQLAKSSETYTVEDINTLWRDYSVMFAMYLIKQNDVFYSLVKPLLKNSLLSNSAFTTYELFNKGVSLEKIGQLRKVKLSTVKEHLLEAAIFEHNFTFERIINQNEYKILADNFSEKAPLDWNYQQLKEKNIQLDFFKFRLFQIERSRYDF
;
A
#
# COMPACT_ATOMS: atom_id res chain seq x y z
N MET A 1 1.42 -0.61 -14.39
CA MET A 1 2.16 -1.73 -13.75
C MET A 1 3.61 -1.30 -13.74
N PRO A 2 4.42 -1.65 -12.73
CA PRO A 2 5.82 -1.28 -12.71
C PRO A 2 6.52 -1.74 -14.01
N SER A 3 7.24 -0.83 -14.65
CA SER A 3 8.23 -1.09 -15.70
C SER A 3 9.33 -2.02 -15.20
N LYS A 4 10.13 -2.57 -16.12
CA LYS A 4 11.28 -3.42 -15.78
C LYS A 4 12.24 -2.69 -14.84
N GLU A 5 12.66 -1.47 -15.20
CA GLU A 5 13.62 -0.66 -14.47
C GLU A 5 13.10 -0.22 -13.09
N SER A 6 11.80 0.10 -12.97
CA SER A 6 11.20 0.47 -11.68
C SER A 6 11.28 -0.65 -10.63
N LEU A 7 11.47 -1.92 -11.03
CA LEU A 7 11.65 -3.01 -10.08
C LEU A 7 12.94 -2.89 -9.26
N LEU A 8 13.95 -2.17 -9.77
CA LEU A 8 15.21 -1.94 -9.06
C LEU A 8 15.01 -1.19 -7.74
N TYR A 9 13.93 -0.42 -7.59
CA TYR A 9 13.56 0.23 -6.32
C TYR A 9 13.39 -0.75 -5.16
N PHE A 10 13.03 -2.00 -5.45
CA PHE A 10 12.72 -3.00 -4.44
C PHE A 10 13.91 -3.88 -4.05
N PHE A 11 15.08 -3.69 -4.65
CA PHE A 11 16.31 -4.42 -4.32
C PHE A 11 17.28 -3.59 -3.48
N SER A 12 18.19 -4.26 -2.79
CA SER A 12 19.20 -3.64 -1.94
C SER A 12 20.61 -4.09 -2.33
N ARG A 13 21.59 -3.22 -2.12
CA ARG A 13 23.02 -3.52 -2.30
C ARG A 13 23.60 -4.39 -1.19
N THR A 14 23.02 -4.31 0.01
CA THR A 14 23.55 -4.95 1.22
C THR A 14 22.71 -6.13 1.68
N GLN A 15 21.43 -6.16 1.31
CA GLN A 15 20.48 -7.19 1.73
C GLN A 15 19.95 -7.96 0.51
N SER A 16 20.22 -9.26 0.46
CA SER A 16 19.67 -10.12 -0.60
C SER A 16 18.16 -10.21 -0.47
N ARG A 17 17.44 -9.97 -1.56
CA ARG A 17 15.97 -10.00 -1.57
C ARG A 17 15.44 -11.01 -2.56
N ARG A 18 14.43 -11.77 -2.13
CA ARG A 18 13.79 -12.77 -2.99
C ARG A 18 12.74 -12.09 -3.88
N PRO A 19 12.85 -12.18 -5.21
CA PRO A 19 11.90 -11.53 -6.12
C PRO A 19 10.45 -11.95 -5.90
N ALA A 20 10.24 -13.23 -5.54
CA ALA A 20 8.92 -13.74 -5.19
C ALA A 20 8.28 -12.95 -4.03
N VAL A 21 9.02 -12.63 -2.97
CA VAL A 21 8.47 -11.84 -1.84
C VAL A 21 8.05 -10.45 -2.33
N ILE A 22 8.92 -9.78 -3.09
CA ILE A 22 8.64 -8.44 -3.64
C ILE A 22 7.34 -8.48 -4.46
N ARG A 23 7.23 -9.42 -5.40
CA ARG A 23 6.01 -9.60 -6.21
C ARG A 23 4.77 -9.80 -5.34
N GLN A 24 4.85 -10.65 -4.32
CA GLN A 24 3.72 -10.96 -3.45
C GLN A 24 3.31 -9.75 -2.59
N VAL A 25 4.26 -8.94 -2.12
CA VAL A 25 3.98 -7.67 -1.44
C VAL A 25 3.25 -6.72 -2.39
N LEU A 26 3.77 -6.48 -3.58
CA LEU A 26 3.14 -5.59 -4.56
C LEU A 26 1.72 -6.03 -4.94
N LEU A 27 1.47 -7.35 -4.99
CA LEU A 27 0.16 -7.97 -5.28
C LEU A 27 -0.82 -8.01 -4.09
N ASN A 28 -0.45 -7.52 -2.91
CA ASN A 28 -1.24 -7.63 -1.67
C ASN A 28 -1.49 -9.08 -1.22
N LYS A 29 -0.49 -9.97 -1.33
CA LYS A 29 -0.62 -11.39 -0.96
C LYS A 29 -0.14 -11.59 0.48
N ARG A 30 -1.09 -11.45 1.41
CA ARG A 30 -0.90 -11.27 2.86
C ARG A 30 -0.63 -12.55 3.66
N THR A 31 0.12 -13.50 3.11
CA THR A 31 0.57 -14.64 3.94
C THR A 31 1.59 -14.16 4.97
N VAL A 32 1.67 -14.82 6.12
CA VAL A 32 2.62 -14.45 7.18
C VAL A 32 4.06 -14.40 6.67
N SER A 33 4.45 -15.37 5.83
CA SER A 33 5.80 -15.38 5.24
C SER A 33 6.04 -14.13 4.40
N ASN A 34 5.10 -13.77 3.52
CA ASN A 34 5.25 -12.59 2.67
C ASN A 34 5.26 -11.30 3.47
N LEU A 35 4.39 -11.17 4.47
CA LEU A 35 4.33 -9.99 5.33
C LEU A 35 5.57 -9.86 6.20
N PHE A 36 6.02 -10.96 6.81
CA PHE A 36 7.25 -10.98 7.60
C PHE A 36 8.42 -10.52 6.75
N TRP A 37 8.64 -11.11 5.58
CA TRP A 37 9.77 -10.72 4.73
C TRP A 37 9.59 -9.34 4.10
N GLY A 38 8.36 -8.91 3.81
CA GLY A 38 8.06 -7.54 3.46
C GLY A 38 8.47 -6.56 4.56
N MET A 39 8.25 -6.89 5.83
CA MET A 39 8.70 -6.12 6.99
C MET A 39 10.23 -6.03 7.02
N GLN A 40 10.90 -7.18 6.95
CA GLN A 40 12.37 -7.28 6.98
C GLN A 40 13.06 -6.56 5.82
N TYR A 41 12.38 -6.44 4.67
CA TYR A 41 12.87 -5.73 3.50
C TYR A 41 12.47 -4.25 3.47
N HIS A 42 11.72 -3.76 4.48
CA HIS A 42 11.15 -2.42 4.50
C HIS A 42 10.24 -2.12 3.30
N LEU A 43 9.50 -3.13 2.84
CA LEU A 43 8.61 -3.03 1.68
C LEU A 43 7.13 -3.01 2.05
N LEU A 44 6.78 -3.01 3.34
CA LEU A 44 5.37 -3.04 3.75
C LEU A 44 4.59 -1.80 3.31
N GLU A 45 5.21 -0.63 3.16
CA GLU A 45 4.55 0.55 2.60
C GLU A 45 4.04 0.32 1.16
N TRP A 46 4.70 -0.56 0.41
CA TRP A 46 4.37 -0.92 -0.96
C TRP A 46 3.35 -2.06 -1.09
N LEU A 47 2.85 -2.57 0.03
CA LEU A 47 1.88 -3.68 0.03
C LEU A 47 0.61 -3.30 -0.75
N GLY A 48 0.34 -4.04 -1.83
CA GLY A 48 -0.84 -3.84 -2.65
C GLY A 48 -0.83 -2.60 -3.54
N THR A 49 0.33 -2.01 -3.80
CA THR A 49 0.48 -0.87 -4.73
C THR A 49 0.32 -1.26 -6.19
N ALA A 50 0.48 -2.54 -6.55
CA ALA A 50 0.31 -3.04 -7.91
C ALA A 50 -0.51 -4.34 -7.94
N PRO A 51 -1.81 -4.31 -7.56
CA PRO A 51 -2.63 -5.51 -7.42
C PRO A 51 -2.92 -6.23 -8.74
N GLN A 52 -2.72 -5.54 -9.87
CA GLN A 52 -2.90 -6.08 -11.22
C GLN A 52 -1.60 -6.57 -11.87
N LEU A 53 -0.47 -6.56 -11.14
CA LEU A 53 0.84 -6.96 -11.67
C LEU A 53 0.76 -8.36 -12.31
N ASN A 54 1.21 -8.47 -13.56
CA ASN A 54 1.31 -9.77 -14.23
C ASN A 54 2.56 -10.53 -13.74
N ALA A 55 2.36 -11.73 -13.18
CA ALA A 55 3.46 -12.50 -12.60
C ALA A 55 4.49 -12.97 -13.64
N GLY A 56 4.04 -13.38 -14.83
CA GLY A 56 4.94 -13.81 -15.91
C GLY A 56 5.77 -12.66 -16.46
N ALA A 57 5.15 -11.48 -16.65
CA ALA A 57 5.88 -10.28 -17.04
C ALA A 57 6.93 -9.88 -15.98
N PHE A 58 6.57 -9.95 -14.69
CA PHE A 58 7.51 -9.70 -13.60
C PHE A 58 8.71 -10.67 -13.63
N ASP A 59 8.47 -11.97 -13.77
CA ASP A 59 9.55 -12.97 -13.80
C ASP A 59 10.47 -12.79 -15.03
N ASN A 60 9.90 -12.39 -16.17
CA ASN A 60 10.67 -12.01 -17.37
C ASN A 60 11.53 -10.77 -17.12
N PHE A 61 10.99 -9.73 -16.48
CA PHE A 61 11.75 -8.53 -16.11
C PHE A 61 12.91 -8.87 -15.17
N ILE A 62 12.69 -9.70 -14.15
CA ILE A 62 13.78 -10.15 -13.27
C ILE A 62 14.88 -10.88 -14.06
N THR A 63 14.50 -11.73 -15.02
CA THR A 63 15.45 -12.44 -15.88
C THR A 63 16.28 -11.46 -16.72
N GLN A 64 15.64 -10.44 -17.30
CA GLN A 64 16.32 -9.39 -18.07
C GLN A 64 17.27 -8.56 -17.20
N LEU A 65 16.82 -8.11 -16.01
CA LEU A 65 17.66 -7.35 -15.08
C LEU A 65 18.90 -8.13 -14.61
N LYS A 66 18.80 -9.47 -14.50
CA LYS A 66 19.97 -10.34 -14.23
C LYS A 66 20.90 -10.39 -15.43
N ALA A 67 20.37 -10.58 -16.65
CA ALA A 67 21.15 -10.63 -17.87
C ALA A 67 21.90 -9.31 -18.16
N GLU A 68 21.30 -8.18 -17.78
CA GLU A 68 21.88 -6.83 -17.87
C GLU A 68 22.87 -6.53 -16.73
N ASN A 69 23.13 -7.49 -15.84
CA ASN A 69 23.98 -7.34 -14.65
C ASN A 69 23.53 -6.26 -13.66
N PHE A 70 22.26 -5.82 -13.71
CA PHE A 70 21.70 -4.91 -12.71
C PHE A 70 21.40 -5.62 -11.39
N LEU A 71 21.08 -6.93 -11.47
CA LEU A 71 20.87 -7.80 -10.31
C LEU A 71 21.85 -8.97 -10.33
N GLN A 72 22.47 -9.26 -9.19
CA GLN A 72 23.35 -10.41 -9.00
C GLN A 72 22.68 -11.46 -8.12
N GLU A 73 22.79 -12.72 -8.53
CA GLU A 73 22.30 -13.85 -7.74
C GLU A 73 23.22 -14.19 -6.56
N LYS A 74 22.61 -14.42 -5.39
CA LYS A 74 23.23 -14.88 -4.15
C LYS A 74 22.40 -16.01 -3.54
N PRO A 75 22.96 -16.82 -2.61
CA PRO A 75 22.21 -17.94 -2.01
C PRO A 75 20.85 -17.54 -1.39
N ALA A 76 20.74 -16.33 -0.84
CA ALA A 76 19.55 -15.84 -0.17
C ALA A 76 18.59 -15.01 -1.06
N GLY A 77 18.90 -14.81 -2.34
CA GLY A 77 18.08 -14.01 -3.27
C GLY A 77 18.92 -13.21 -4.25
N LEU A 78 18.46 -12.01 -4.61
CA LEU A 78 19.17 -11.11 -5.52
C LEU A 78 19.68 -9.87 -4.79
N LEU A 79 20.87 -9.40 -5.17
CA LEU A 79 21.44 -8.13 -4.75
C LEU A 79 21.45 -7.14 -5.91
N LEU A 80 21.23 -5.87 -5.59
CA LEU A 80 21.45 -4.76 -6.52
C LEU A 80 22.95 -4.57 -6.74
N THR A 81 23.40 -4.56 -8.00
CA THR A 81 24.81 -4.31 -8.34
C THR A 81 25.11 -2.81 -8.37
N GLU A 82 26.37 -2.43 -8.55
CA GLU A 82 26.74 -1.02 -8.76
C GLU A 82 26.15 -0.45 -10.06
N ILE A 83 26.12 -1.25 -11.12
CA ILE A 83 25.51 -0.85 -12.40
C ILE A 83 24.00 -0.72 -12.24
N GLY A 84 23.36 -1.68 -11.55
CA GLY A 84 21.93 -1.60 -11.24
C GLY A 84 21.57 -0.42 -10.35
N LEU A 85 22.45 0.00 -9.43
CA LEU A 85 22.24 1.21 -8.64
C LEU A 85 22.26 2.46 -9.53
N LYS A 86 23.23 2.60 -10.43
CA LYS A 86 23.29 3.72 -11.38
C LYS A 86 22.05 3.77 -12.26
N GLU A 87 21.60 2.62 -12.74
CA GLU A 87 20.36 2.54 -13.54
C GLU A 87 19.13 2.94 -12.72
N LYS A 88 19.02 2.47 -11.48
CA LYS A 88 17.96 2.87 -10.56
C LYS A 88 17.93 4.40 -10.35
N GLU A 89 19.08 5.00 -10.11
CA GLU A 89 19.22 6.45 -9.90
C GLU A 89 18.87 7.26 -11.16
N ASN A 90 19.33 6.81 -12.32
CA ASN A 90 18.97 7.40 -13.61
C ASN A 90 17.45 7.32 -13.85
N TYR A 91 16.87 6.15 -13.62
CA TYR A 91 15.44 5.93 -13.79
C TYR A 91 14.63 6.82 -12.82
N GLU A 92 15.05 6.94 -11.56
CA GLU A 92 14.43 7.84 -10.56
C GLU A 92 14.51 9.33 -10.91
N HIS A 93 15.57 9.74 -11.62
CA HIS A 93 15.70 11.13 -12.06
C HIS A 93 14.72 11.51 -13.17
N ILE A 94 14.29 10.53 -13.99
CA ILE A 94 13.48 10.76 -15.19
C ILE A 94 12.00 10.42 -14.95
N HIS A 95 11.74 9.39 -14.16
CA HIS A 95 10.41 8.81 -14.01
C HIS A 95 9.71 9.21 -12.71
N TYR A 96 8.37 9.21 -12.75
CA TYR A 96 7.58 9.55 -11.57
C TYR A 96 7.58 8.38 -10.58
N ARG A 97 7.97 8.66 -9.34
CA ARG A 97 7.91 7.71 -8.23
C ARG A 97 6.82 8.12 -7.24
N PRO A 98 5.95 7.18 -6.79
CA PRO A 98 4.98 7.45 -5.73
C PRO A 98 5.65 8.00 -4.47
N LYS A 99 5.11 9.10 -3.94
CA LYS A 99 5.66 9.82 -2.79
C LYS A 99 5.16 9.26 -1.46
N ASN A 100 3.94 8.69 -1.44
CA ASN A 100 3.32 8.11 -0.24
C ASN A 100 2.64 6.75 -0.55
N PRO A 101 3.42 5.70 -0.87
CA PRO A 101 2.88 4.38 -1.23
C PRO A 101 1.98 3.76 -0.14
N GLU A 102 2.20 4.09 1.13
CA GLU A 102 1.40 3.62 2.25
C GLU A 102 -0.07 4.09 2.19
N PHE A 103 -0.38 5.16 1.47
CA PHE A 103 -1.76 5.64 1.33
C PHE A 103 -2.64 4.71 0.50
N PHE A 104 -2.06 3.94 -0.43
CA PHE A 104 -2.80 2.93 -1.20
C PHE A 104 -3.41 1.84 -0.30
N GLN A 105 -2.81 1.60 0.85
CA GLN A 105 -3.33 0.64 1.82
C GLN A 105 -4.49 1.20 2.62
N LYS A 106 -4.56 2.51 2.81
CA LYS A 106 -5.53 3.18 3.70
C LYS A 106 -6.86 3.51 3.02
N LEU A 107 -6.95 3.43 1.70
CA LEU A 107 -8.12 3.87 0.92
C LEU A 107 -8.61 2.76 -0.01
N ASP A 108 -9.93 2.68 -0.23
CA ASP A 108 -10.49 2.01 -1.42
C ASP A 108 -10.19 2.88 -2.66
N GLU A 109 -8.97 2.72 -3.20
CA GLU A 109 -8.43 3.52 -4.29
C GLU A 109 -9.36 3.54 -5.51
N LYS A 110 -9.89 2.37 -5.89
CA LYS A 110 -10.75 2.26 -7.08
C LYS A 110 -12.03 3.06 -6.90
N MET A 111 -12.72 2.86 -5.77
CA MET A 111 -13.95 3.60 -5.48
C MET A 111 -13.68 5.10 -5.38
N TRP A 112 -12.57 5.50 -4.73
CA TRP A 112 -12.19 6.89 -4.62
C TRP A 112 -11.90 7.55 -5.96
N GLY A 113 -11.14 6.88 -6.85
CA GLY A 113 -10.84 7.39 -8.18
C GLY A 113 -12.10 7.75 -8.98
N ASP A 114 -13.09 6.85 -8.97
CA ASP A 114 -14.38 7.10 -9.62
C ASP A 114 -15.16 8.26 -8.97
N VAL A 115 -15.14 8.35 -7.64
CA VAL A 115 -15.80 9.43 -6.87
C VAL A 115 -15.11 10.77 -7.09
N LEU A 116 -13.79 10.80 -7.19
CA LEU A 116 -13.01 12.01 -7.42
C LEU A 116 -13.31 12.61 -8.80
N GLN A 117 -13.39 11.77 -9.83
CA GLN A 117 -13.81 12.21 -11.17
C GLN A 117 -15.19 12.88 -11.14
N LEU A 118 -16.14 12.28 -10.42
CA LEU A 118 -17.47 12.88 -10.21
C LEU A 118 -17.40 14.20 -9.45
N LEU A 119 -16.62 14.26 -8.37
CA LEU A 119 -16.49 15.44 -7.52
C LEU A 119 -16.02 16.65 -8.34
N ILE A 120 -14.98 16.49 -9.15
CA ILE A 120 -14.44 17.58 -9.97
C ILE A 120 -15.40 17.95 -11.09
N GLN A 121 -15.95 16.97 -11.81
CA GLN A 121 -16.89 17.24 -12.92
C GLN A 121 -18.13 17.99 -12.42
N VAL A 122 -18.78 17.49 -11.37
CA VAL A 122 -19.99 18.11 -10.79
C VAL A 122 -19.66 19.49 -10.22
N GLY A 123 -18.53 19.64 -9.54
CA GLY A 123 -18.07 20.94 -9.03
C GLY A 123 -17.90 21.98 -10.13
N SER A 124 -17.34 21.58 -11.28
CA SER A 124 -17.18 22.41 -12.47
C SER A 124 -18.53 22.78 -13.09
N GLU A 125 -19.42 21.82 -13.34
CA GLU A 125 -20.73 22.11 -13.95
C GLU A 125 -21.60 23.02 -13.07
N LEU A 126 -21.52 22.87 -11.74
CA LEU A 126 -22.20 23.73 -10.78
C LEU A 126 -21.72 25.18 -10.83
N SER A 127 -20.45 25.44 -11.09
CA SER A 127 -19.95 26.83 -11.18
C SER A 127 -20.51 27.58 -12.38
N TYR A 128 -20.95 26.87 -13.42
CA TYR A 128 -21.63 27.41 -14.61
C TYR A 128 -23.16 27.26 -14.54
N CYS A 129 -23.72 26.85 -13.40
CA CYS A 129 -25.14 26.56 -13.23
C CYS A 129 -25.70 25.52 -14.22
N ASN A 130 -24.83 24.68 -14.81
CA ASN A 130 -25.26 23.67 -15.76
C ASN A 130 -25.78 22.42 -15.04
N LYS A 131 -27.03 22.06 -15.31
CA LYS A 131 -27.70 20.88 -14.76
C LYS A 131 -27.88 19.76 -15.78
N ARG A 132 -27.52 20.01 -17.04
CA ARG A 132 -27.71 19.09 -18.17
C ARG A 132 -26.34 18.80 -18.77
N TYR A 133 -25.67 17.78 -18.23
CA TYR A 133 -24.39 17.31 -18.71
C TYR A 133 -24.33 15.79 -18.64
N TYR A 134 -23.46 15.21 -19.45
CA TYR A 134 -23.20 13.77 -19.42
C TYR A 134 -22.21 13.44 -18.30
N VAL A 135 -22.57 12.50 -17.44
CA VAL A 135 -21.69 12.05 -16.35
C VAL A 135 -20.67 11.07 -16.93
N SER A 136 -19.39 11.40 -16.82
CA SER A 136 -18.32 10.57 -17.40
C SER A 136 -18.02 9.30 -16.58
N ALA A 137 -18.55 9.17 -15.37
CA ALA A 137 -18.20 8.08 -14.46
C ALA A 137 -18.79 6.73 -14.92
N THR A 138 -17.93 5.71 -14.96
CA THR A 138 -18.30 4.37 -15.44
C THR A 138 -18.93 3.48 -14.37
N SER A 139 -18.74 3.81 -13.08
CA SER A 139 -19.20 2.98 -11.95
C SER A 139 -20.53 3.46 -11.38
N TYR A 140 -21.59 2.66 -11.56
CA TYR A 140 -22.90 2.92 -10.95
C TYR A 140 -22.85 3.01 -9.42
N LYS A 141 -21.99 2.20 -8.78
CA LYS A 141 -21.77 2.24 -7.32
C LYS A 141 -21.21 3.60 -6.89
N ALA A 142 -20.21 4.11 -7.60
CA ALA A 142 -19.62 5.43 -7.34
C ALA A 142 -20.64 6.56 -7.57
N GLN A 143 -21.42 6.49 -8.65
CA GLN A 143 -22.48 7.46 -8.92
C GLN A 143 -23.52 7.50 -7.80
N PHE A 144 -24.03 6.35 -7.36
CA PHE A 144 -25.00 6.28 -6.28
C PHE A 144 -24.43 6.84 -4.97
N TYR A 145 -23.22 6.42 -4.61
CA TYR A 145 -22.51 6.90 -3.42
C TYR A 145 -22.33 8.42 -3.44
N PHE A 146 -21.77 8.96 -4.52
CA PHE A 146 -21.54 10.39 -4.68
C PHE A 146 -22.86 11.18 -4.71
N LYS A 147 -23.89 10.69 -5.41
CA LYS A 147 -25.20 11.36 -5.47
C LYS A 147 -25.83 11.49 -4.09
N ARG A 148 -25.76 10.44 -3.26
CA ARG A 148 -26.26 10.48 -1.87
C ARG A 148 -25.53 11.55 -1.06
N TRP A 149 -24.19 11.56 -1.11
CA TRP A 149 -23.39 12.57 -0.43
C TRP A 149 -23.72 13.98 -0.95
N PHE A 150 -23.78 14.15 -2.26
CA PHE A 150 -24.04 15.43 -2.91
C PHE A 150 -25.41 16.01 -2.52
N GLN A 151 -26.45 15.21 -2.49
CA GLN A 151 -27.79 15.65 -2.07
C GLN A 151 -27.83 16.19 -0.64
N GLN A 152 -27.00 15.62 0.26
CA GLN A 152 -26.92 16.04 1.65
C GLN A 152 -26.06 17.29 1.85
N ASN A 153 -25.11 17.54 0.96
CA ASN A 153 -24.05 18.55 1.13
C ASN A 153 -24.09 19.68 0.10
N LYS A 154 -25.03 19.64 -0.85
CA LYS A 154 -25.19 20.67 -1.86
C LYS A 154 -25.49 22.02 -1.21
N SER A 155 -24.66 23.01 -1.53
CA SER A 155 -24.83 24.40 -1.10
C SER A 155 -24.37 25.35 -2.20
N ALA A 156 -24.72 26.64 -2.08
CA ALA A 156 -24.29 27.67 -3.03
C ALA A 156 -22.76 27.85 -3.07
N GLY A 157 -22.06 27.49 -1.99
CA GLY A 157 -20.60 27.61 -1.89
C GLY A 157 -19.82 26.38 -2.36
N LEU A 158 -20.48 25.25 -2.64
CA LEU A 158 -19.81 23.97 -2.83
C LEU A 158 -18.77 23.98 -3.97
N SER A 159 -19.09 24.56 -5.13
CA SER A 159 -18.16 24.67 -6.26
C SER A 159 -16.92 25.51 -5.92
N LYS A 160 -17.09 26.59 -5.13
CA LYS A 160 -15.98 27.41 -4.63
C LYS A 160 -15.10 26.62 -3.66
N THR A 161 -15.69 25.82 -2.77
CA THR A 161 -14.94 24.98 -1.83
C THR A 161 -14.15 23.89 -2.56
N ILE A 162 -14.75 23.23 -3.57
CA ILE A 162 -14.05 22.25 -4.42
C ILE A 162 -12.82 22.90 -5.08
N LYS A 163 -13.02 24.05 -5.75
CA LYS A 163 -11.93 24.80 -6.40
C LYS A 163 -10.83 25.17 -5.39
N LYS A 164 -11.21 25.71 -4.23
CA LYS A 164 -10.26 26.12 -3.18
C LYS A 164 -9.39 24.93 -2.74
N ASN A 165 -10.01 23.79 -2.43
CA ASN A 165 -9.27 22.62 -1.95
C ASN A 165 -8.36 22.03 -3.02
N LEU A 166 -8.83 21.93 -4.27
CA LEU A 166 -8.00 21.43 -5.37
C LEU A 166 -6.79 22.35 -5.61
N LEU A 167 -7.00 23.66 -5.72
CA LEU A 167 -5.90 24.61 -5.92
C LEU A 167 -4.93 24.63 -4.73
N SER A 168 -5.43 24.56 -3.50
CA SER A 168 -4.57 24.53 -2.30
C SER A 168 -3.73 23.26 -2.23
N PHE A 169 -4.28 22.11 -2.63
CA PHE A 169 -3.54 20.86 -2.73
C PHE A 169 -2.44 20.92 -3.80
N LEU A 170 -2.74 21.52 -4.96
CA LEU A 170 -1.82 21.61 -6.09
C LEU A 170 -0.75 22.71 -5.95
N ALA A 171 -1.00 23.75 -5.15
CA ALA A 171 -0.07 24.88 -4.99
C ALA A 171 1.32 24.48 -4.45
N GLY A 172 1.43 23.35 -3.73
CA GLY A 172 2.70 22.84 -3.21
C GLY A 172 3.37 21.78 -4.09
N LYS A 173 2.97 21.65 -5.36
CA LYS A 173 3.40 20.60 -6.29
C LYS A 173 4.23 21.15 -7.44
N LEU A 174 4.97 20.29 -8.13
CA LEU A 174 5.63 20.66 -9.37
C LEU A 174 4.56 21.04 -10.40
N GLN A 175 4.80 22.12 -11.15
CA GLN A 175 3.82 22.69 -12.07
C GLN A 175 3.35 21.66 -13.10
N GLU A 176 4.29 20.94 -13.74
CA GLU A 176 3.96 19.89 -14.73
C GLU A 176 3.11 18.77 -14.10
N GLU A 177 3.48 18.29 -12.90
CA GLU A 177 2.70 17.26 -12.18
C GLU A 177 1.27 17.73 -11.86
N ALA A 178 1.13 18.99 -11.44
CA ALA A 178 -0.16 19.60 -11.13
C ALA A 178 -1.04 19.77 -12.37
N ASP A 179 -0.44 20.19 -13.49
CA ASP A 179 -1.13 20.36 -14.76
C ASP A 179 -1.60 19.01 -15.34
N ILE A 180 -0.76 17.97 -15.24
CA ILE A 180 -1.12 16.60 -15.61
C ILE A 180 -2.32 16.12 -14.81
N PHE A 181 -2.28 16.29 -13.48
CA PHE A 181 -3.37 15.86 -12.61
C PHE A 181 -4.66 16.64 -12.91
N ALA A 182 -4.59 17.96 -13.07
CA ALA A 182 -5.74 18.81 -13.39
C ALA A 182 -6.36 18.47 -14.76
N ALA A 183 -5.52 18.24 -15.78
CA ALA A 183 -5.95 17.89 -17.13
C ALA A 183 -6.56 16.48 -17.25
N SER A 184 -6.46 15.66 -16.20
CA SER A 184 -7.08 14.34 -16.11
C SER A 184 -8.56 14.36 -15.71
N PHE A 185 -9.15 15.54 -15.51
CA PHE A 185 -10.55 15.70 -15.11
C PHE A 185 -11.42 16.30 -16.21
N ASN A 186 -12.67 15.84 -16.27
CA ASN A 186 -13.71 16.47 -17.07
C ASN A 186 -14.32 17.66 -16.31
N GLY A 187 -14.78 18.65 -17.05
CA GLY A 187 -15.47 19.82 -16.49
C GLY A 187 -16.37 20.49 -17.52
N HIS A 188 -16.95 21.62 -17.15
CA HIS A 188 -17.82 22.38 -18.03
C HIS A 188 -17.05 22.83 -19.29
N GLY A 189 -17.42 22.28 -20.46
CA GLY A 189 -16.74 22.57 -21.72
C GLY A 189 -15.30 22.04 -21.82
N VAL A 190 -14.85 21.21 -20.87
CA VAL A 190 -13.48 20.67 -20.82
C VAL A 190 -13.54 19.14 -20.79
N ILE A 191 -12.83 18.52 -21.74
CA ILE A 191 -12.70 17.06 -21.84
C ILE A 191 -11.36 16.65 -21.22
N ALA A 192 -11.40 15.65 -20.34
CA ALA A 192 -10.20 15.07 -19.74
C ALA A 192 -9.26 14.52 -20.81
N LYS A 193 -7.96 14.79 -20.66
CA LYS A 193 -6.93 14.17 -21.51
C LYS A 193 -6.66 12.75 -21.05
N THR A 194 -6.45 11.85 -22.00
CA THR A 194 -6.00 10.47 -21.71
C THR A 194 -4.53 10.46 -21.31
N ALA A 195 -4.09 9.42 -20.60
CA ALA A 195 -2.67 9.26 -20.24
C ALA A 195 -1.74 9.26 -21.48
N VAL A 196 -2.20 8.72 -22.61
CA VAL A 196 -1.47 8.75 -23.89
C VAL A 196 -1.34 10.18 -24.43
N GLN A 197 -2.41 10.98 -24.37
CA GLN A 197 -2.35 12.38 -24.81
C GLN A 197 -1.47 13.22 -23.89
N LEU A 198 -1.55 13.00 -22.58
CA LEU A 198 -0.72 13.69 -21.58
C LEU A 198 0.76 13.38 -21.77
N ALA A 199 1.12 12.10 -21.93
CA ALA A 199 2.50 11.68 -22.19
C ALA A 199 3.03 12.23 -23.52
N LYS A 200 2.19 12.33 -24.56
CA LYS A 200 2.59 12.95 -25.84
C LYS A 200 2.89 14.45 -25.72
N SER A 201 2.28 15.13 -24.75
CA SER A 201 2.50 16.56 -24.50
C SER A 201 3.50 16.83 -23.37
N SER A 202 3.98 15.80 -22.68
CA SER A 202 4.99 15.92 -21.64
C SER A 202 6.35 15.65 -22.25
N GLU A 203 7.34 16.46 -21.87
CA GLU A 203 8.74 16.24 -22.28
C GLU A 203 9.41 15.17 -21.42
N THR A 204 8.87 14.92 -20.22
CA THR A 204 9.51 14.09 -19.19
C THR A 204 8.78 12.76 -18.97
N TYR A 205 7.46 12.77 -18.90
CA TYR A 205 6.69 11.66 -18.35
C TYR A 205 6.12 10.73 -19.41
N THR A 206 6.35 9.43 -19.22
CA THR A 206 5.74 8.36 -20.01
C THR A 206 4.30 8.11 -19.61
N VAL A 207 3.57 7.30 -20.40
CA VAL A 207 2.21 6.87 -20.06
C VAL A 207 2.15 6.17 -18.69
N GLU A 208 3.18 5.43 -18.32
CA GLU A 208 3.24 4.77 -17.02
C GLU A 208 3.41 5.77 -15.88
N ASP A 209 4.26 6.78 -16.07
CA ASP A 209 4.45 7.88 -15.12
C ASP A 209 3.15 8.63 -14.89
N ILE A 210 2.44 9.00 -15.96
CA ILE A 210 1.14 9.70 -15.87
C ILE A 210 0.12 8.87 -15.07
N ASN A 211 0.02 7.58 -15.34
CA ASN A 211 -0.89 6.70 -14.60
C ASN A 211 -0.50 6.59 -13.12
N THR A 212 0.80 6.48 -12.83
CA THR A 212 1.32 6.38 -11.47
C THR A 212 1.12 7.68 -10.69
N LEU A 213 1.39 8.81 -11.32
CA LEU A 213 1.15 10.16 -10.80
C LEU A 213 -0.33 10.35 -10.49
N TRP A 214 -1.23 10.02 -11.42
CA TRP A 214 -2.66 10.15 -11.18
C TRP A 214 -3.12 9.35 -9.96
N ARG A 215 -2.65 8.11 -9.83
CA ARG A 215 -2.98 7.24 -8.69
C ARG A 215 -2.48 7.84 -7.38
N ASP A 216 -1.23 8.26 -7.33
CA ASP A 216 -0.57 8.82 -6.15
C ASP A 216 -1.22 10.15 -5.73
N TYR A 217 -1.38 11.10 -6.66
CA TYR A 217 -2.05 12.37 -6.40
C TYR A 217 -3.51 12.19 -5.98
N SER A 218 -4.22 11.22 -6.56
CA SER A 218 -5.59 10.92 -6.16
C SER A 218 -5.66 10.50 -4.70
N VAL A 219 -4.85 9.55 -4.24
CA VAL A 219 -4.87 9.10 -2.84
C VAL A 219 -4.36 10.19 -1.89
N MET A 220 -3.34 10.95 -2.28
CA MET A 220 -2.84 12.09 -1.51
C MET A 220 -3.91 13.18 -1.35
N PHE A 221 -4.69 13.46 -2.40
CA PHE A 221 -5.78 14.43 -2.32
C PHE A 221 -6.89 13.95 -1.39
N ALA A 222 -7.19 12.65 -1.38
CA ALA A 222 -8.12 12.06 -0.40
C ALA A 222 -7.64 12.32 1.04
N MET A 223 -6.36 12.06 1.32
CA MET A 223 -5.78 12.31 2.64
C MET A 223 -5.78 13.80 3.00
N TYR A 224 -5.52 14.68 2.02
CA TYR A 224 -5.63 16.12 2.19
C TYR A 224 -7.04 16.54 2.62
N LEU A 225 -8.08 16.06 1.92
CA LEU A 225 -9.48 16.38 2.23
C LEU A 225 -9.90 15.90 3.63
N ILE A 226 -9.43 14.72 4.05
CA ILE A 226 -9.62 14.22 5.42
C ILE A 226 -9.00 15.18 6.45
N LYS A 227 -7.78 15.66 6.19
CA LYS A 227 -7.08 16.59 7.08
C LYS A 227 -7.75 17.95 7.18
N GLN A 228 -8.36 18.45 6.10
CA GLN A 228 -9.11 19.71 6.13
C GLN A 228 -10.35 19.63 7.03
N ASN A 229 -10.89 18.42 7.24
CA ASN A 229 -12.04 18.16 8.10
C ASN A 229 -13.26 19.05 7.77
N ASP A 230 -13.49 19.29 6.49
CA ASP A 230 -14.64 20.04 5.99
C ASP A 230 -15.73 19.10 5.45
N VAL A 231 -16.63 19.63 4.61
CA VAL A 231 -17.72 18.87 4.00
C VAL A 231 -17.27 17.57 3.28
N PHE A 232 -16.05 17.54 2.73
CA PHE A 232 -15.51 16.39 2.02
C PHE A 232 -15.00 15.29 2.96
N TYR A 233 -14.82 15.57 4.26
CA TYR A 233 -14.51 14.52 5.24
C TYR A 233 -15.56 13.39 5.19
N SER A 234 -16.85 13.75 5.15
CA SER A 234 -17.95 12.79 5.02
C SER A 234 -17.99 12.04 3.68
N LEU A 235 -17.35 12.57 2.64
CA LEU A 235 -17.23 11.91 1.33
C LEU A 235 -16.10 10.86 1.33
N VAL A 236 -14.96 11.19 1.94
CA VAL A 236 -13.75 10.36 1.88
C VAL A 236 -13.68 9.36 3.04
N LYS A 237 -14.08 9.76 4.26
CA LYS A 237 -13.93 8.96 5.48
C LYS A 237 -14.51 7.54 5.36
N PRO A 238 -15.72 7.34 4.78
CA PRO A 238 -16.27 5.98 4.62
C PRO A 238 -15.50 5.08 3.65
N LEU A 239 -14.63 5.66 2.80
CA LEU A 239 -13.77 4.92 1.88
C LEU A 239 -12.42 4.57 2.50
N LEU A 240 -12.10 5.11 3.67
CA LEU A 240 -10.90 4.73 4.42
C LEU A 240 -11.07 3.33 5.02
N LYS A 241 -9.98 2.57 5.00
CA LYS A 241 -9.90 1.31 5.73
C LYS A 241 -9.65 1.61 7.21
N ASN A 242 -10.40 0.94 8.08
CA ASN A 242 -10.33 1.15 9.53
C ASN A 242 -9.06 0.56 10.16
N SER A 243 -8.40 -0.37 9.48
CA SER A 243 -7.14 -0.98 9.90
C SER A 243 -6.32 -1.36 8.68
N LEU A 244 -5.01 -1.47 8.87
CA LEU A 244 -4.13 -2.06 7.87
C LEU A 244 -4.35 -3.57 7.77
N LEU A 245 -4.92 -4.22 8.79
CA LEU A 245 -5.23 -5.64 8.79
C LEU A 245 -6.29 -6.00 7.75
N SER A 246 -6.21 -7.23 7.25
CA SER A 246 -7.36 -7.82 6.56
C SER A 246 -8.59 -7.85 7.47
N ASN A 247 -9.81 -7.74 6.93
CA ASN A 247 -11.05 -7.75 7.73
C ASN A 247 -11.13 -8.99 8.65
N SER A 248 -10.66 -10.13 8.17
CA SER A 248 -10.61 -11.38 8.93
C SER A 248 -9.58 -11.34 10.06
N ALA A 249 -8.39 -10.79 9.81
CA ALA A 249 -7.38 -10.61 10.84
C ALA A 249 -7.80 -9.56 11.89
N PHE A 250 -8.41 -8.46 11.46
CA PHE A 250 -8.96 -7.43 12.34
C PHE A 250 -9.96 -8.04 13.34
N THR A 251 -10.94 -8.81 12.85
CA THR A 251 -11.93 -9.49 13.71
C THR A 251 -11.26 -10.45 14.72
N THR A 252 -10.20 -11.16 14.29
CA THR A 252 -9.42 -12.04 15.18
C THR A 252 -8.73 -11.25 16.27
N TYR A 253 -8.10 -10.15 15.89
CA TYR A 253 -7.35 -9.29 16.78
C TYR A 253 -8.25 -8.58 17.79
N GLU A 254 -9.45 -8.17 17.39
CA GLU A 254 -10.45 -7.60 18.31
C GLU A 254 -10.86 -8.59 19.41
N LEU A 255 -11.15 -9.86 19.04
CA LEU A 255 -11.47 -10.89 20.03
C LEU A 255 -10.26 -11.21 20.91
N PHE A 256 -9.07 -11.25 20.31
CA PHE A 256 -7.83 -11.39 21.07
C PHE A 256 -7.76 -10.29 22.11
N ASN A 257 -7.81 -9.00 21.74
CA ASN A 257 -7.75 -7.86 22.66
C ASN A 257 -8.80 -7.88 23.77
N LYS A 258 -9.96 -8.51 23.54
CA LYS A 258 -11.02 -8.72 24.56
C LYS A 258 -10.71 -9.83 25.58
N GLY A 259 -9.53 -10.45 25.55
CA GLY A 259 -9.15 -11.51 26.49
C GLY A 259 -9.51 -12.93 26.03
N VAL A 260 -10.10 -13.10 24.85
CA VAL A 260 -10.55 -14.43 24.38
C VAL A 260 -9.35 -15.30 24.00
N SER A 261 -9.37 -16.59 24.40
CA SER A 261 -8.31 -17.55 24.05
C SER A 261 -8.31 -17.90 22.56
N LEU A 262 -7.15 -18.27 22.02
CA LEU A 262 -6.96 -18.54 20.59
C LEU A 262 -7.87 -19.68 20.08
N GLU A 263 -8.05 -20.73 20.87
CA GLU A 263 -8.93 -21.86 20.57
C GLU A 263 -10.38 -21.42 20.52
N LYS A 264 -10.80 -20.59 21.49
CA LYS A 264 -12.17 -20.06 21.55
C LYS A 264 -12.44 -19.09 20.41
N ILE A 265 -11.45 -18.28 20.00
CA ILE A 265 -11.54 -17.45 18.80
C ILE A 265 -11.79 -18.33 17.57
N GLY A 266 -11.03 -19.42 17.41
CA GLY A 266 -11.21 -20.37 16.32
C GLY A 266 -12.63 -20.93 16.27
N GLN A 267 -13.18 -21.33 17.42
CA GLN A 267 -14.56 -21.81 17.54
C GLN A 267 -15.60 -20.74 17.19
N LEU A 268 -15.50 -19.54 17.79
CA LEU A 268 -16.45 -18.44 17.57
C LEU A 268 -16.46 -17.98 16.11
N ARG A 269 -15.28 -17.90 15.50
CA ARG A 269 -15.12 -17.47 14.10
C ARG A 269 -15.28 -18.59 13.08
N LYS A 270 -15.39 -19.85 13.53
CA LYS A 270 -15.42 -21.06 12.68
C LYS A 270 -14.21 -21.15 11.73
N VAL A 271 -13.01 -20.88 12.25
CA VAL A 271 -11.75 -21.00 11.51
C VAL A 271 -10.77 -21.90 12.27
N LYS A 272 -9.81 -22.48 11.56
CA LYS A 272 -8.78 -23.34 12.16
C LYS A 272 -7.89 -22.53 13.10
N LEU A 273 -7.34 -23.17 14.13
CA LEU A 273 -6.37 -22.54 15.03
C LEU A 273 -5.14 -22.01 14.28
N SER A 274 -4.70 -22.70 13.22
CA SER A 274 -3.62 -22.21 12.35
C SER A 274 -3.95 -20.86 11.71
N THR A 275 -5.19 -20.67 11.27
CA THR A 275 -5.67 -19.40 10.70
C THR A 275 -5.75 -18.30 11.76
N VAL A 276 -6.14 -18.62 13.00
CA VAL A 276 -6.08 -17.67 14.12
C VAL A 276 -4.63 -17.21 14.36
N LYS A 277 -3.69 -18.15 14.40
CA LYS A 277 -2.25 -17.85 14.55
C LYS A 277 -1.74 -16.99 13.40
N GLU A 278 -2.11 -17.28 12.15
CA GLU A 278 -1.73 -16.45 11.00
C GLU A 278 -2.25 -15.02 11.09
N HIS A 279 -3.51 -14.83 11.46
CA HIS A 279 -4.07 -13.50 11.68
C HIS A 279 -3.38 -12.74 12.82
N LEU A 280 -3.00 -13.42 13.91
CA LEU A 280 -2.27 -12.79 15.00
C LEU A 280 -0.83 -12.44 14.62
N LEU A 281 -0.19 -13.20 13.74
CA LEU A 281 1.10 -12.83 13.16
C LEU A 281 0.96 -11.61 12.23
N GLU A 282 -0.10 -11.52 11.42
CA GLU A 282 -0.41 -10.30 10.66
C GLU A 282 -0.63 -9.10 11.60
N ALA A 283 -1.40 -9.27 12.68
CA ALA A 283 -1.61 -8.24 13.70
C ALA A 283 -0.30 -7.82 14.36
N ALA A 284 0.54 -8.76 14.77
CA ALA A 284 1.85 -8.50 15.35
C ALA A 284 2.82 -7.79 14.38
N ILE A 285 2.55 -7.80 13.07
CA ILE A 285 3.33 -7.01 12.10
C ILE A 285 2.83 -5.57 12.06
N PHE A 286 1.52 -5.35 11.90
CA PHE A 286 0.97 -4.01 11.64
C PHE A 286 0.55 -3.20 12.87
N GLU A 287 0.22 -3.86 13.98
CA GLU A 287 -0.34 -3.20 15.16
C GLU A 287 0.77 -2.91 16.18
N HIS A 288 1.08 -1.63 16.40
CA HIS A 288 2.18 -1.21 17.29
C HIS A 288 1.96 -1.69 18.73
N ASN A 289 0.71 -1.66 19.21
CA ASN A 289 0.34 -2.02 20.57
C ASN A 289 -0.03 -3.51 20.73
N PHE A 290 0.53 -4.40 19.91
CA PHE A 290 0.29 -5.83 20.02
C PHE A 290 0.82 -6.38 21.35
N THR A 291 -0.02 -7.10 22.11
CA THR A 291 0.34 -7.64 23.44
C THR A 291 1.00 -9.03 23.33
N PHE A 292 2.33 -9.06 23.17
CA PHE A 292 3.10 -10.31 22.98
C PHE A 292 3.06 -11.24 24.20
N GLU A 293 3.01 -10.68 25.41
CA GLU A 293 3.07 -11.38 26.71
C GLU A 293 1.84 -12.27 26.95
N ARG A 294 0.76 -12.03 26.20
CA ARG A 294 -0.43 -12.89 26.24
C ARG A 294 -0.27 -14.20 25.48
N ILE A 295 0.78 -14.33 24.68
CA ILE A 295 1.06 -15.51 23.87
C ILE A 295 2.38 -16.16 24.27
N ILE A 296 3.40 -15.33 24.55
CA ILE A 296 4.72 -15.76 24.97
C ILE A 296 4.85 -15.47 26.47
N ASN A 297 4.87 -16.51 27.29
CA ASN A 297 5.06 -16.32 28.73
C ASN A 297 6.54 -16.02 29.05
N GLN A 298 6.82 -15.59 30.29
CA GLN A 298 8.17 -15.19 30.71
C GLN A 298 9.23 -16.28 30.51
N ASN A 299 8.89 -17.55 30.75
CA ASN A 299 9.82 -18.67 30.58
C ASN A 299 10.13 -18.90 29.09
N GLU A 300 9.11 -18.87 28.24
CA GLU A 300 9.27 -18.99 26.78
C GLU A 300 10.06 -17.82 26.20
N TYR A 301 9.81 -16.61 26.69
CA TYR A 301 10.55 -15.42 26.29
C TYR A 301 12.04 -15.56 26.64
N LYS A 302 12.34 -16.01 27.87
CA LYS A 302 13.72 -16.25 28.31
C LYS A 302 14.41 -17.29 27.41
N ILE A 303 13.74 -18.42 27.14
CA ILE A 303 14.26 -19.46 26.24
C ILE A 303 14.60 -18.86 24.86
N LEU A 304 13.70 -18.04 24.31
CA LEU A 304 13.91 -17.40 23.02
C LEU A 304 15.07 -16.40 23.07
N ALA A 305 15.13 -15.54 24.08
CA ALA A 305 16.20 -14.57 24.24
C ALA A 305 17.58 -15.22 24.45
N ASP A 306 17.66 -16.30 25.22
CA ASP A 306 18.91 -17.04 25.49
C ASP A 306 19.44 -17.75 24.23
N ASN A 307 18.55 -18.11 23.29
CA ASN A 307 18.94 -18.79 22.05
C ASN A 307 19.09 -17.85 20.84
N PHE A 308 18.52 -16.64 20.92
CA PHE A 308 18.43 -15.70 19.82
C PHE A 308 18.72 -14.26 20.31
N SER A 309 20.00 -13.92 20.38
CA SER A 309 20.48 -12.61 20.83
C SER A 309 21.68 -12.07 20.05
N GLU A 310 22.54 -12.95 19.54
CA GLU A 310 23.82 -12.56 18.91
C GLU A 310 23.69 -12.10 17.45
N LYS A 311 22.65 -12.53 16.75
CA LYS A 311 22.42 -12.23 15.32
C LYS A 311 21.21 -11.34 15.15
N ALA A 312 21.16 -10.63 14.04
CA ALA A 312 19.95 -9.91 13.63
C ALA A 312 18.76 -10.89 13.55
N PRO A 313 17.54 -10.46 13.93
CA PRO A 313 16.35 -11.30 13.87
C PRO A 313 16.14 -11.99 12.53
N LEU A 314 16.55 -11.36 11.43
CA LEU A 314 16.46 -11.90 10.07
C LEU A 314 17.19 -13.23 9.88
N ASP A 315 18.30 -13.43 10.60
CA ASP A 315 19.19 -14.58 10.45
C ASP A 315 18.84 -15.73 11.41
N TRP A 316 17.81 -15.57 12.22
CA TRP A 316 17.38 -16.60 13.17
C TRP A 316 16.71 -17.77 12.45
N ASN A 317 17.15 -18.97 12.79
CA ASN A 317 16.61 -20.21 12.25
C ASN A 317 15.92 -21.03 13.34
N TYR A 318 14.62 -21.25 13.18
CA TYR A 318 13.81 -22.07 14.07
C TYR A 318 14.36 -23.51 14.26
N GLN A 319 15.09 -24.05 13.28
CA GLN A 319 15.71 -25.38 13.39
C GLN A 319 16.71 -25.47 14.56
N GLN A 320 17.34 -24.37 14.97
CA GLN A 320 18.26 -24.34 16.12
C GLN A 320 17.56 -24.76 17.43
N LEU A 321 16.27 -24.42 17.59
CA LEU A 321 15.50 -24.88 18.74
C LEU A 321 15.23 -26.38 18.68
N LYS A 322 14.95 -26.90 17.48
CA LYS A 322 14.71 -28.34 17.29
C LYS A 322 15.96 -29.17 17.53
N GLU A 323 17.12 -28.72 17.05
CA GLU A 323 18.41 -29.38 17.27
C GLU A 323 18.77 -29.44 18.75
N LYS A 324 18.36 -28.44 19.54
CA LYS A 324 18.52 -28.41 20.99
C LYS A 324 17.40 -29.14 21.76
N ASN A 325 16.50 -29.84 21.07
CA ASN A 325 15.32 -30.51 21.65
C ASN A 325 14.40 -29.59 22.47
N ILE A 326 14.35 -28.29 22.14
CA ILE A 326 13.49 -27.31 22.79
C ILE A 326 12.11 -27.37 22.14
N GLN A 327 11.08 -27.75 22.91
CA GLN A 327 9.69 -27.77 22.44
C GLN A 327 9.05 -26.39 22.56
N LEU A 328 9.08 -25.62 21.48
CA LEU A 328 8.44 -24.32 21.39
C LEU A 328 7.77 -24.17 20.04
N ASP A 329 6.51 -23.71 20.00
CA ASP A 329 5.75 -23.57 18.75
C ASP A 329 6.37 -22.51 17.82
N PHE A 330 6.51 -22.84 16.53
CA PHE A 330 6.98 -21.91 15.50
C PHE A 330 6.22 -20.58 15.50
N PHE A 331 4.93 -20.58 15.85
CA PHE A 331 4.14 -19.37 16.03
C PHE A 331 4.75 -18.41 17.06
N LYS A 332 5.18 -18.92 18.22
CA LYS A 332 5.80 -18.13 19.29
C LYS A 332 7.19 -17.65 18.89
N PHE A 333 7.99 -18.51 18.26
CA PHE A 333 9.27 -18.11 17.66
C PHE A 333 9.07 -16.96 16.67
N ARG A 334 8.09 -17.06 15.76
CA ARG A 334 7.84 -16.02 14.76
C ARG A 334 7.34 -14.72 15.39
N LEU A 335 6.49 -14.79 16.41
CA LEU A 335 6.06 -13.61 17.17
C LEU A 335 7.23 -12.89 17.81
N PHE A 336 8.10 -13.62 18.51
CA PHE A 336 9.31 -13.06 19.11
C PHE A 336 10.24 -12.47 18.05
N GLN A 337 10.41 -13.15 16.92
CA GLN A 337 11.19 -12.63 15.80
C GLN A 337 10.61 -11.31 15.27
N ILE A 338 9.28 -11.21 15.13
CA ILE A 338 8.60 -9.99 14.71
C ILE A 338 8.80 -8.87 15.75
N GLU A 339 8.57 -9.17 17.03
CA GLU A 339 8.76 -8.25 18.14
C GLU A 339 10.19 -7.66 18.14
N ARG A 340 11.20 -8.52 18.06
CA ARG A 340 12.61 -8.13 18.09
C ARG A 340 13.01 -7.32 16.87
N SER A 341 12.44 -7.65 15.72
CA SER A 341 12.64 -6.87 14.49
C SER A 341 12.07 -5.45 14.59
N ARG A 342 11.14 -5.15 15.50
CA ARG A 342 10.60 -3.78 15.66
C ARG A 342 11.56 -2.85 16.41
N TYR A 343 12.45 -3.40 17.23
CA TYR A 343 13.38 -2.63 18.07
C TYR A 343 14.70 -2.31 17.36
N ASP A 344 14.99 -2.99 16.23
CA ASP A 344 16.16 -2.72 15.39
C ASP A 344 15.92 -1.56 14.39
N PHE A 345 14.82 -0.81 14.55
CA PHE A 345 14.38 0.27 13.66
C PHE A 345 14.14 1.60 14.38
#